data_AF-A0A0J7K0J1-F1
#
_entry.id   AF-A0A0J7K0J1-F1
#
_cell.length_a   1.000
_cell.length_b   1.000
_cell.length_c   1.000
_cell.angle_alpha   90.00
_cell.angle_beta   90.00
_cell.angle_gamma   90.00
#
_symmetry.space_group_name_H-M   'P 1'
#
loop_
_entity.id
_entity.type
_entity.pdbx_description
1 polymer ?
#
loop_
_entity_poly.entity_id
_entity_poly.type
_entity_poly.pdbx_seq_one_letter_code
_entity_poly.pdbx_strand_id
1 'polypeptide(L)'
;MSLWFIMEEYIMADYIHETGYTQCLRILQNGTFSLRASNIIHDLKSNHTSFHSLTLAGRISNGGSCKGTQYSDPYGTRDNVVVQAVVKISVKTSHVPVQLNSGKIILKSGTVCRLSESFCLDSDDGYTYWKPVPISSCNFHKYDVLYEGPATKITDDAENLSSPIIYSLTTQDITFVLTKTKEQPLCGYTLFCTKHPKLFIFETKEGTAFVKRGIIPVNNLDILAYMNSKFVYVEKHIRQQMISLYYNVMQQKCELERQVITNALSFATLQPDEFAYRLMKGPGYMAVTTGKLRIL
;
A
#
# COMPACT_ATOMS: atom_id res chain seq x y z
N MET A 1 -42.40 43.70 44.22
CA MET A 1 -42.11 43.93 42.79
C MET A 1 -40.71 43.37 42.56
N SER A 2 -40.64 42.09 42.19
CA SER A 2 -39.38 41.33 42.20
C SER A 2 -38.88 41.24 40.76
N LEU A 3 -37.88 42.07 40.47
CA LEU A 3 -37.13 42.06 39.21
C LEU A 3 -36.34 40.75 39.15
N TRP A 4 -36.71 39.84 38.24
CA TRP A 4 -35.89 38.67 37.93
C TRP A 4 -34.93 39.06 36.80
N PHE A 5 -33.67 39.28 37.15
CA PHE A 5 -32.59 39.38 36.16
C PHE A 5 -32.36 38.00 35.55
N ILE A 6 -32.67 37.83 34.27
CA ILE A 6 -32.16 36.71 33.48
C ILE A 6 -30.69 37.03 33.21
N MET A 7 -29.80 36.39 33.95
CA MET A 7 -28.37 36.40 33.65
C MET A 7 -28.16 35.41 32.50
N GLU A 8 -28.24 35.91 31.26
CA GLU A 8 -27.92 35.16 30.05
C GLU A 8 -26.39 35.01 29.98
N GLU A 9 -25.88 33.92 30.55
CA GLU A 9 -24.48 33.54 30.44
C GLU A 9 -24.23 33.03 29.01
N TYR A 10 -23.93 33.97 28.09
CA TYR A 10 -23.58 33.67 26.71
C TYR A 10 -22.17 33.06 26.65
N ILE A 11 -22.08 31.73 26.66
CA ILE A 11 -20.84 31.04 26.29
C ILE A 11 -20.79 31.02 24.75
N MET A 12 -20.17 32.04 24.16
CA MET A 12 -19.83 32.00 22.74
C MET A 12 -18.59 31.12 22.54
N ALA A 13 -18.83 29.85 22.22
CA ALA A 13 -17.80 28.96 21.72
C ALA A 13 -17.88 28.93 20.19
N ASP A 14 -16.90 29.55 19.51
CA ASP A 14 -16.75 29.41 18.06
C ASP A 14 -16.03 28.10 17.74
N TYR A 15 -16.72 27.22 17.02
CA TYR A 15 -16.21 25.91 16.62
C TYR A 15 -16.19 25.79 15.09
N ILE A 16 -15.03 25.42 14.55
CA ILE A 16 -14.90 25.06 13.14
C ILE A 16 -15.33 23.60 12.98
N HIS A 17 -16.43 23.39 12.25
CA HIS A 17 -16.89 22.05 11.94
C HIS A 17 -16.11 21.46 10.77
N GLU A 18 -15.45 20.33 11.01
CA GLU A 18 -14.81 19.55 9.95
C GLU A 18 -15.86 19.05 8.95
N THR A 19 -15.71 19.46 7.69
CA THR A 19 -16.63 19.11 6.61
C THR A 19 -15.89 18.26 5.59
N GLY A 20 -16.26 16.98 5.46
CA GLY A 20 -15.63 16.07 4.51
C GLY A 20 -15.94 16.38 3.04
N TYR A 21 -15.16 15.78 2.13
CA TYR A 21 -15.27 15.97 0.68
C TYR A 21 -16.69 15.74 0.12
N THR A 22 -17.36 14.67 0.55
CA THR A 22 -18.70 14.31 0.07
C THR A 22 -19.75 15.34 0.48
N GLN A 23 -19.61 15.91 1.67
CA GLN A 23 -20.49 16.96 2.19
C GLN A 23 -20.21 18.29 1.48
N CYS A 24 -18.94 18.64 1.25
CA CYS A 24 -18.56 19.79 0.43
C CYS A 24 -19.16 19.71 -0.98
N LEU A 25 -19.10 18.55 -1.63
CA LEU A 25 -19.74 18.32 -2.93
C LEU A 25 -21.26 18.46 -2.90
N ARG A 26 -21.94 17.93 -1.87
CA ARG A 26 -23.39 18.08 -1.73
C ARG A 26 -23.80 19.54 -1.56
N ILE A 27 -23.03 20.33 -0.82
CA ILE A 27 -23.26 21.77 -0.69
C ILE A 27 -23.16 22.45 -2.06
N LEU A 28 -22.11 22.13 -2.83
CA LEU A 28 -21.90 22.74 -4.14
C LEU A 28 -22.92 22.30 -5.20
N GLN A 29 -23.39 21.05 -5.17
CA GLN A 29 -24.30 20.50 -6.19
C GLN A 29 -25.77 20.69 -5.84
N ASN A 30 -26.14 20.41 -4.59
CA ASN A 30 -27.53 20.35 -4.15
C ASN A 30 -27.90 21.53 -3.24
N GLY A 31 -26.94 22.35 -2.83
CA GLY A 31 -27.18 23.46 -1.90
C GLY A 31 -27.59 23.01 -0.50
N THR A 32 -27.24 21.77 -0.10
CA THR A 32 -27.66 21.19 1.18
C THR A 32 -26.51 20.81 2.10
N PHE A 33 -26.70 21.05 3.40
CA PHE A 33 -25.76 20.70 4.46
C PHE A 33 -26.49 20.06 5.64
N SER A 34 -26.02 18.90 6.10
CA SER A 34 -26.61 18.18 7.24
C SER A 34 -25.71 18.26 8.46
N LEU A 35 -26.17 18.93 9.51
CA LEU A 35 -25.48 19.01 10.80
C LEU A 35 -26.18 18.06 11.80
N ARG A 36 -25.76 16.79 11.84
CA ARG A 36 -26.48 15.67 12.51
C ARG A 36 -27.80 15.30 11.80
N ALA A 37 -28.39 14.17 12.21
CA ALA A 37 -29.49 13.51 11.50
C ALA A 37 -30.79 14.35 11.35
N SER A 38 -31.01 15.38 12.17
CA SER A 38 -32.26 16.16 12.19
C SER A 38 -32.14 17.58 11.64
N ASN A 39 -30.93 18.12 11.46
CA ASN A 39 -30.75 19.52 11.07
C ASN A 39 -30.19 19.59 9.65
N ILE A 40 -31.09 19.69 8.67
CA ILE A 40 -30.73 19.88 7.27
C ILE A 40 -30.93 21.35 6.92
N ILE A 41 -29.88 21.97 6.41
CA ILE A 41 -29.86 23.33 5.90
C ILE A 41 -29.96 23.25 4.38
N HIS A 42 -30.84 24.07 3.81
CA HIS A 42 -31.10 24.16 2.38
C HIS A 42 -30.69 25.54 1.84
N ASP A 43 -30.74 25.70 0.52
CA ASP A 43 -30.54 26.95 -0.21
C ASP A 43 -29.15 27.59 -0.05
N LEU A 44 -28.12 26.76 0.19
CA LEU A 44 -26.74 27.21 0.17
C LEU A 44 -26.29 27.51 -1.26
N LYS A 45 -25.81 28.73 -1.49
CA LYS A 45 -25.34 29.21 -2.80
C LYS A 45 -23.83 29.34 -2.83
N SER A 46 -23.24 29.11 -4.00
CA SER A 46 -21.80 29.34 -4.20
C SER A 46 -21.46 30.83 -4.08
N ASN A 47 -20.27 31.12 -3.54
CA ASN A 47 -19.75 32.46 -3.26
C ASN A 47 -20.66 33.32 -2.38
N HIS A 48 -21.35 32.67 -1.43
CA HIS A 48 -22.28 33.31 -0.52
C HIS A 48 -22.03 32.85 0.92
N THR A 49 -22.30 33.76 1.87
CA THR A 49 -22.27 33.47 3.30
C THR A 49 -23.68 33.60 3.85
N SER A 50 -24.17 32.55 4.51
CA SER A 50 -25.49 32.52 5.15
C SER A 50 -25.37 32.21 6.64
N PHE A 51 -26.42 32.60 7.38
CA PHE A 51 -26.54 32.36 8.82
C PHE A 51 -27.81 31.56 9.07
N HIS A 52 -27.71 30.50 9.85
CA HIS A 52 -28.83 29.61 10.15
C HIS A 52 -28.92 29.37 11.65
N SER A 53 -30.10 29.60 12.23
CA SER A 53 -30.37 29.24 13.62
C SER A 53 -30.83 27.79 13.71
N LEU A 54 -30.20 27.02 14.60
CA LEU A 54 -30.41 25.59 14.78
C LEU A 54 -30.58 25.29 16.27
N THR A 55 -31.40 24.29 16.59
CA THR A 55 -31.45 23.73 17.95
C THR A 55 -30.55 22.50 18.02
N LEU A 56 -29.50 22.56 18.85
CA LEU A 56 -28.53 21.48 19.03
C LEU A 56 -28.98 20.46 20.09
N ALA A 57 -29.76 20.91 21.08
CA ALA A 57 -30.33 20.10 22.14
C ALA A 57 -31.65 20.70 22.64
N GLY A 58 -32.55 19.85 23.15
CA GLY A 58 -33.91 20.24 23.52
C GLY A 58 -34.86 20.38 22.32
N ARG A 59 -36.11 20.76 22.62
CA ARG A 59 -37.14 21.07 21.62
C ARG A 59 -37.85 22.35 21.99
N ILE A 60 -38.11 23.18 20.98
CA ILE A 60 -38.90 24.40 21.10
C ILE A 60 -40.12 24.21 20.21
N SER A 61 -41.29 24.22 20.82
CA SER A 61 -42.56 24.10 20.09
C SER A 61 -43.02 25.49 19.63
N ASN A 62 -43.73 25.56 18.51
CA ASN A 62 -44.27 26.81 17.98
C ASN A 62 -45.22 27.54 18.94
N GLY A 63 -45.79 26.84 19.94
CA GLY A 63 -46.61 27.41 21.01
C GLY A 63 -45.82 27.97 22.20
N GLY A 64 -44.50 28.13 22.10
CA GLY A 64 -43.65 28.68 23.18
C GLY A 64 -43.29 27.69 24.29
N SER A 65 -43.68 26.42 24.17
CA SER A 65 -43.28 25.36 25.11
C SER A 65 -41.89 24.80 24.77
N CYS A 66 -40.99 24.84 25.74
CA CYS A 66 -39.63 24.32 25.64
C CYS A 66 -39.49 23.03 26.47
N LYS A 67 -38.87 22.01 25.88
CA LYS A 67 -38.49 20.78 26.58
C LYS A 67 -36.98 20.61 26.53
N GLY A 68 -36.33 20.71 27.69
CA GLY A 68 -34.90 20.53 27.83
C GLY A 68 -34.48 19.07 27.68
N THR A 69 -33.23 18.86 27.29
CA THR A 69 -32.55 17.55 27.30
C THR A 69 -31.18 17.69 27.93
N GLN A 70 -30.51 16.57 28.19
CA GLN A 70 -29.10 16.61 28.58
C GLN A 70 -28.25 17.07 27.39
N TYR A 71 -27.28 17.96 27.64
CA TYR A 71 -26.29 18.40 26.67
C TYR A 71 -24.91 18.42 27.31
N SER A 72 -23.92 17.92 26.58
CA SER A 72 -22.53 17.90 27.01
C SER A 72 -21.66 18.61 25.99
N ASP A 73 -20.80 19.49 26.48
CA ASP A 73 -19.76 20.17 25.73
C ASP A 73 -18.42 20.08 26.50
N PRO A 74 -17.29 20.61 25.97
CA PRO A 74 -16.00 20.57 26.67
C PRO A 74 -15.96 21.26 28.04
N TYR A 75 -16.95 22.09 28.38
CA TYR A 75 -17.03 22.82 29.65
C TYR A 75 -17.91 22.12 30.69
N GLY A 76 -18.60 21.05 30.30
CA GLY A 76 -19.31 20.17 31.22
C GLY A 76 -20.63 19.63 30.65
N THR A 77 -21.32 18.87 31.49
CA THR A 77 -22.64 18.32 31.17
C THR A 77 -23.71 19.09 31.93
N ARG A 78 -24.75 19.51 31.21
CA ARG A 78 -25.90 20.22 31.76
C ARG A 78 -27.16 19.43 31.47
N ASP A 79 -28.01 19.31 32.48
CA ASP A 79 -29.30 18.61 32.38
C ASP A 79 -30.46 19.59 32.17
N ASN A 80 -31.48 19.14 31.45
CA ASN A 80 -32.71 19.89 31.16
C ASN A 80 -32.46 21.26 30.50
N VAL A 81 -31.58 21.30 29.50
CA VAL A 81 -31.25 22.53 28.75
C VAL A 81 -31.79 22.49 27.32
N VAL A 82 -32.06 23.67 26.78
CA VAL A 82 -32.30 23.88 25.34
C VAL A 82 -31.12 24.68 24.81
N VAL A 83 -30.46 24.17 23.77
CA VAL A 83 -29.26 24.79 23.21
C VAL A 83 -29.56 25.22 21.78
N GLN A 84 -29.53 26.52 21.54
CA GLN A 84 -29.58 27.08 20.19
C GLN A 84 -28.17 27.49 19.74
N ALA A 85 -27.91 27.34 18.45
CA ALA A 85 -26.69 27.79 17.82
C ALA A 85 -27.01 28.53 16.53
N VAL A 86 -26.21 29.57 16.25
CA VAL A 86 -26.23 30.26 14.95
C VAL A 86 -25.02 29.77 14.17
N VAL A 87 -25.26 29.08 13.06
CA VAL A 87 -24.20 28.56 12.20
C VAL A 87 -24.00 29.51 11.04
N LYS A 88 -22.76 29.99 10.89
CA LYS A 88 -22.29 30.75 9.74
C LYS A 88 -21.71 29.78 8.71
N ILE A 89 -22.30 29.72 7.52
CA ILE A 89 -21.81 28.87 6.43
C ILE A 89 -21.34 29.77 5.29
N SER A 90 -20.08 29.61 4.88
CA SER A 90 -19.53 30.31 3.72
C SER A 90 -19.14 29.28 2.66
N VAL A 91 -19.77 29.36 1.49
CA VAL A 91 -19.44 28.49 0.35
C VAL A 91 -18.69 29.33 -0.66
N LYS A 92 -17.47 28.92 -1.02
CA LYS A 92 -16.62 29.65 -1.96
C LYS A 92 -16.13 28.72 -3.06
N THR A 93 -16.10 29.23 -4.29
CA THR A 93 -15.43 28.56 -5.42
C THR A 93 -14.37 29.48 -5.99
N SER A 94 -13.18 28.92 -6.26
CA SER A 94 -12.09 29.71 -6.81
C SER A 94 -11.22 28.90 -7.76
N HIS A 95 -10.58 29.60 -8.68
CA HIS A 95 -9.50 29.07 -9.51
C HIS A 95 -8.16 29.49 -8.91
N VAL A 96 -7.24 28.54 -8.79
CA VAL A 96 -5.93 28.74 -8.18
C VAL A 96 -4.82 28.17 -9.08
N PRO A 97 -3.64 28.79 -9.12
CA PRO A 97 -2.52 28.27 -9.89
C PRO A 97 -1.96 26.98 -9.25
N VAL A 98 -1.60 26.02 -10.10
CA VAL A 98 -1.02 24.74 -9.69
C VAL A 98 0.39 24.60 -10.26
N GLN A 99 1.37 24.31 -9.41
CA GLN A 99 2.73 23.98 -9.83
C GLN A 99 2.84 22.47 -10.05
N LEU A 100 2.63 22.04 -11.30
CA LEU A 100 2.62 20.62 -11.67
C LEU A 100 3.98 19.92 -11.44
N ASN A 101 5.10 20.63 -11.61
CA ASN A 101 6.44 20.06 -11.45
C ASN A 101 6.77 19.68 -10.01
N SER A 102 6.32 20.50 -9.05
CA SER A 102 6.53 20.26 -7.62
C SER A 102 5.33 19.60 -6.94
N GLY A 103 4.23 19.38 -7.66
CA GLY A 103 2.99 18.83 -7.10
C GLY A 103 2.37 19.72 -6.02
N LYS A 104 2.47 21.05 -6.17
CA LYS A 104 1.99 22.02 -5.17
C LYS A 104 0.84 22.85 -5.72
N ILE A 105 -0.10 23.19 -4.85
CA ILE A 105 -1.19 24.14 -5.11
C ILE A 105 -1.02 25.33 -4.15
N ILE A 106 -1.21 26.55 -4.65
CA ILE A 106 -1.11 27.76 -3.84
C ILE A 106 -2.50 28.37 -3.76
N LEU A 107 -3.09 28.35 -2.58
CA LEU A 107 -4.40 28.93 -2.32
C LEU A 107 -4.33 30.47 -2.28
N LYS A 108 -5.48 31.13 -2.36
CA LYS A 108 -5.55 32.61 -2.40
C LYS A 108 -4.99 33.28 -1.14
N SER A 109 -5.07 32.60 0.00
CA SER A 109 -4.45 33.02 1.27
C SER A 109 -2.91 32.99 1.23
N GLY A 110 -2.31 32.35 0.22
CA GLY A 110 -0.89 32.03 0.18
C GLY A 110 -0.54 30.65 0.78
N THR A 111 -1.53 29.92 1.31
CA THR A 111 -1.32 28.56 1.83
C THR A 111 -0.85 27.62 0.73
N VAL A 112 0.25 26.90 0.97
CA VAL A 112 0.85 25.96 0.01
C VAL A 112 0.49 24.53 0.40
N CYS A 113 -0.26 23.84 -0.45
CA CYS A 113 -0.73 22.48 -0.19
C CYS A 113 -0.20 21.50 -1.25
N ARG A 114 -0.25 20.20 -0.94
CA ARG A 114 0.16 19.15 -1.89
C ARG A 114 -1.01 18.78 -2.79
N LEU A 115 -0.79 18.86 -4.10
CA LEU A 115 -1.81 18.57 -5.12
C LEU A 115 -2.39 17.15 -4.98
N SER A 116 -1.57 16.18 -4.58
CA SER A 116 -1.94 14.77 -4.42
C SER A 116 -2.92 14.50 -3.29
N GLU A 117 -2.99 15.36 -2.28
CA GLU A 117 -3.83 15.16 -1.10
C GLU A 117 -5.31 15.49 -1.39
N SER A 118 -5.62 16.21 -2.48
CA SER A 118 -6.98 16.58 -2.91
C SER A 118 -7.80 17.45 -1.93
N PHE A 119 -7.20 17.82 -0.80
CA PHE A 119 -7.75 18.75 0.18
C PHE A 119 -6.65 19.52 0.92
N CYS A 120 -7.02 20.62 1.54
CA CYS A 120 -6.17 21.39 2.44
C CYS A 120 -7.01 22.24 3.38
N LEU A 121 -6.49 22.51 4.58
CA LEU A 121 -7.07 23.50 5.47
C LEU A 121 -6.43 24.87 5.18
N ASP A 122 -7.25 25.79 4.71
CA ASP A 122 -6.88 27.19 4.47
C ASP A 122 -7.18 28.04 5.71
N SER A 123 -6.32 29.00 6.03
CA SER A 123 -6.52 29.88 7.18
C SER A 123 -7.75 30.79 7.03
N ASP A 124 -8.07 31.19 5.81
CA ASP A 124 -9.09 32.20 5.51
C ASP A 124 -10.39 31.56 5.03
N ASP A 125 -10.27 30.48 4.27
CA ASP A 125 -11.37 29.78 3.61
C ASP A 125 -11.73 28.43 4.26
N GLY A 126 -10.95 27.97 5.24
CA GLY A 126 -11.18 26.69 5.92
C GLY A 126 -10.93 25.48 5.02
N TYR A 127 -11.72 24.41 5.19
CA TYR A 127 -11.55 23.17 4.43
C TYR A 127 -11.79 23.38 2.94
N THR A 128 -10.71 23.29 2.16
CA THR A 128 -10.70 23.47 0.72
C THR A 128 -10.45 22.14 0.03
N TYR A 129 -11.27 21.83 -0.97
CA TYR A 129 -11.18 20.59 -1.75
C TYR A 129 -11.02 20.90 -3.24
N TRP A 130 -10.28 20.05 -3.94
CA TRP A 130 -10.19 20.12 -5.39
C TRP A 130 -10.24 18.73 -6.02
N LYS A 131 -10.69 18.70 -7.28
CA LYS A 131 -10.60 17.46 -8.06
C LYS A 131 -9.13 17.15 -8.31
N PRO A 132 -8.70 15.89 -8.16
CA PRO A 132 -7.38 15.46 -8.61
C PRO A 132 -7.24 15.89 -10.07
N VAL A 133 -6.21 16.69 -10.36
CA VAL A 133 -5.91 17.06 -11.74
C VAL A 133 -5.59 15.74 -12.46
N PRO A 134 -6.30 15.38 -13.54
CA PRO A 134 -5.92 14.22 -14.32
C PRO A 134 -4.46 14.42 -14.71
N ILE A 135 -3.64 13.38 -14.69
CA ILE A 135 -2.23 13.45 -15.07
C ILE A 135 -2.22 13.77 -16.59
N SER A 136 -2.41 15.04 -16.94
CA SER A 136 -2.68 15.54 -18.29
C SER A 136 -1.43 16.13 -18.93
N SER A 137 -0.26 15.68 -18.49
CA SER A 137 0.90 15.69 -19.35
C SER A 137 1.38 14.26 -19.45
N CYS A 138 1.13 13.64 -20.60
CA CYS A 138 1.75 12.39 -21.01
C CYS A 138 3.23 12.65 -21.25
N ASN A 139 3.95 12.98 -20.18
CA ASN A 139 5.37 13.29 -20.23
C ASN A 139 6.11 11.96 -20.14
N PHE A 140 6.05 11.21 -21.24
CA PHE A 140 6.71 9.92 -21.40
C PHE A 140 8.22 9.99 -21.14
N HIS A 141 8.83 11.18 -21.23
CA HIS A 141 10.24 11.42 -20.86
C HIS A 141 10.56 11.23 -19.38
N LYS A 142 9.55 11.12 -18.50
CA LYS A 142 9.74 10.79 -17.08
C LYS A 142 9.84 9.28 -16.81
N TYR A 143 9.63 8.45 -17.82
CA TYR A 143 9.59 7.01 -17.69
C TYR A 143 10.71 6.40 -18.54
N ASP A 144 11.49 5.52 -17.92
CA ASP A 144 12.52 4.74 -18.59
C ASP A 144 12.11 3.28 -18.72
N VAL A 145 12.47 2.68 -19.86
CA VAL A 145 12.23 1.26 -20.13
C VAL A 145 13.41 0.45 -19.58
N LEU A 146 13.18 -0.23 -18.45
CA LEU A 146 14.17 -1.10 -17.83
C LEU A 146 14.32 -2.44 -18.58
N TYR A 147 13.20 -2.98 -19.08
CA TYR A 147 13.14 -4.23 -19.84
C TYR A 147 11.99 -4.19 -20.84
N GLU A 148 12.24 -4.72 -22.03
CA GLU A 148 11.26 -4.91 -23.10
C GLU A 148 11.48 -6.30 -23.70
N GLY A 149 10.46 -7.15 -23.66
CA GLY A 149 10.55 -8.53 -24.10
C GLY A 149 9.45 -9.41 -23.51
N PRO A 150 9.45 -10.71 -23.84
CA PRO A 150 8.48 -11.66 -23.32
C PRO A 150 8.62 -11.82 -21.80
N ALA A 151 7.49 -12.08 -21.15
CA ALA A 151 7.33 -12.23 -19.72
C ALA A 151 6.35 -13.37 -19.42
N THR A 152 6.61 -14.16 -18.38
CA THR A 152 5.68 -15.19 -17.90
C THR A 152 4.73 -14.57 -16.90
N LYS A 153 3.45 -14.50 -17.25
CA LYS A 153 2.38 -14.08 -16.34
C LYS A 153 1.86 -15.31 -15.59
N ILE A 154 1.96 -15.27 -14.27
CA ILE A 154 1.47 -16.31 -13.37
C ILE A 154 0.18 -15.79 -12.73
N THR A 155 -0.90 -16.50 -12.99
CA THR A 155 -2.22 -16.29 -12.38
C THR A 155 -2.65 -17.59 -11.71
N ASP A 156 -3.32 -17.49 -10.57
CA ASP A 156 -3.92 -18.65 -9.92
C ASP A 156 -5.32 -18.85 -10.52
N ASP A 157 -5.57 -20.01 -11.13
CA ASP A 157 -6.82 -20.36 -11.83
C ASP A 157 -7.97 -20.71 -10.86
N ALA A 158 -7.76 -20.59 -9.55
CA ALA A 158 -8.83 -20.71 -8.58
C ALA A 158 -9.74 -19.48 -8.64
N GLU A 159 -11.06 -19.68 -8.67
CA GLU A 159 -12.17 -18.72 -8.80
C GLU A 159 -12.20 -17.54 -7.79
N ASN A 160 -11.15 -17.35 -6.99
CA ASN A 160 -10.98 -16.24 -6.08
C ASN A 160 -10.29 -15.06 -6.78
N LEU A 161 -11.03 -13.97 -6.98
CA LEU A 161 -10.58 -12.66 -7.49
C LEU A 161 -9.40 -12.00 -6.73
N SER A 162 -8.88 -12.62 -5.69
CA SER A 162 -7.90 -12.05 -4.76
C SER A 162 -6.49 -12.65 -4.88
N SER A 163 -6.24 -13.52 -5.87
CA SER A 163 -4.90 -14.06 -6.11
C SER A 163 -4.01 -12.98 -6.73
N PRO A 164 -2.78 -12.76 -6.19
CA PRO A 164 -1.89 -11.74 -6.72
C PRO A 164 -1.37 -12.16 -8.09
N ILE A 165 -1.55 -11.31 -9.11
CA ILE A 165 -0.96 -11.53 -10.43
C ILE A 165 0.54 -11.29 -10.34
N ILE A 166 1.33 -12.28 -10.73
CA ILE A 166 2.79 -12.24 -10.66
C ILE A 166 3.38 -12.28 -12.06
N TYR A 167 4.30 -11.38 -12.36
CA TYR A 167 5.06 -11.35 -13.60
C TYR A 167 6.46 -11.84 -13.31
N SER A 168 6.84 -12.96 -13.90
CA SER A 168 8.17 -13.55 -13.84
C SER A 168 8.86 -13.42 -15.18
N LEU A 169 10.12 -13.01 -15.16
CA LEU A 169 10.89 -12.82 -16.36
C LEU A 169 12.29 -13.40 -16.12
N THR A 170 12.69 -14.28 -17.01
CA THR A 170 13.94 -15.02 -16.94
C THR A 170 14.83 -14.58 -18.09
N THR A 171 15.93 -13.91 -17.76
CA THR A 171 17.05 -13.64 -18.69
C THR A 171 18.21 -14.58 -18.38
N GLN A 172 19.24 -14.64 -19.25
CA GLN A 172 20.34 -15.60 -19.13
C GLN A 172 21.05 -15.58 -17.75
N ASP A 173 21.13 -14.42 -17.12
CA ASP A 173 21.83 -14.23 -15.84
C ASP A 173 20.89 -13.88 -14.66
N ILE A 174 19.64 -13.48 -14.93
CA ILE A 174 18.76 -12.89 -13.89
C ILE A 174 17.30 -13.31 -14.08
N THR A 175 16.70 -13.81 -13.00
CA THR A 175 15.26 -14.01 -12.88
C THR A 175 14.64 -12.89 -12.05
N PHE A 176 13.67 -12.17 -12.60
CA PHE A 176 12.96 -11.09 -11.91
C PHE A 176 11.49 -11.39 -11.77
N VAL A 177 10.94 -11.08 -10.60
CA VAL A 177 9.55 -11.35 -10.25
C VAL A 177 8.91 -10.08 -9.69
N LEU A 178 7.84 -9.61 -10.32
CA LEU A 178 7.09 -8.43 -9.92
C LEU A 178 5.63 -8.79 -9.66
N THR A 179 5.13 -8.44 -8.48
CA THR A 179 3.73 -8.64 -8.13
C THR A 179 2.92 -7.40 -8.47
N LYS A 180 1.82 -7.56 -9.22
CA LYS A 180 0.84 -6.51 -9.45
C LYS A 180 0.11 -6.18 -8.16
N THR A 181 -0.04 -4.89 -7.87
CA THR A 181 -0.77 -4.40 -6.68
C THR A 181 -2.03 -3.63 -7.07
N LYS A 182 -1.88 -2.63 -7.94
CA LYS A 182 -3.00 -1.77 -8.37
C LYS A 182 -2.86 -1.39 -9.84
N GLU A 183 -3.97 -0.99 -10.45
CA GLU A 183 -4.01 -0.44 -11.80
C GLU A 183 -3.99 1.08 -11.73
N GLN A 184 -3.21 1.70 -12.62
CA GLN A 184 -3.10 3.15 -12.72
C GLN A 184 -3.22 3.56 -14.19
N PRO A 185 -4.31 4.24 -14.59
CA PRO A 185 -4.42 4.76 -15.94
C PRO A 185 -3.47 5.95 -16.13
N LEU A 186 -2.77 5.97 -17.26
CA LEU A 186 -1.89 7.06 -17.69
C LEU A 186 -2.01 7.26 -19.20
N CYS A 187 -2.55 8.40 -19.63
CA CYS A 187 -2.61 8.78 -21.05
C CYS A 187 -3.23 7.72 -21.99
N GLY A 188 -4.32 7.07 -21.58
CA GLY A 188 -4.94 5.99 -22.37
C GLY A 188 -4.23 4.63 -22.29
N TYR A 189 -3.10 4.56 -21.59
CA TYR A 189 -2.44 3.30 -21.22
C TYR A 189 -2.83 2.89 -19.80
N THR A 190 -2.89 1.58 -19.56
CA THR A 190 -3.09 1.01 -18.22
C THR A 190 -1.75 0.49 -17.71
N LEU A 191 -1.20 1.17 -16.70
CA LEU A 191 0.01 0.73 -16.02
C LEU A 191 -0.35 -0.07 -14.78
N PHE A 192 0.40 -1.13 -14.52
CA PHE A 192 0.28 -1.91 -13.29
C PHE A 192 1.37 -1.51 -12.31
N CYS A 193 0.96 -1.08 -11.12
CA CYS A 193 1.89 -0.76 -10.06
C CYS A 193 2.39 -2.03 -9.38
N THR A 194 3.65 -2.00 -8.96
CA THR A 194 4.26 -3.06 -8.17
C THR A 194 4.42 -2.63 -6.71
N LYS A 195 4.95 -3.54 -5.87
CA LYS A 195 5.34 -3.20 -4.48
C LYS A 195 6.35 -2.06 -4.40
N HIS A 196 7.17 -1.86 -5.44
CA HIS A 196 8.11 -0.74 -5.47
C HIS A 196 7.44 0.49 -6.10
N PRO A 197 7.43 1.65 -5.43
CA PRO A 197 6.61 2.80 -5.83
C PRO A 197 7.02 3.44 -7.16
N LYS A 198 8.23 3.14 -7.65
CA LYS A 198 8.76 3.65 -8.93
C LYS A 198 8.80 2.59 -10.05
N LEU A 199 8.38 1.35 -9.79
CA LEU A 199 8.37 0.28 -10.79
C LEU A 199 6.94 -0.01 -11.25
N PHE A 200 6.76 0.05 -12.57
CA PHE A 200 5.49 -0.16 -13.25
C PHE A 200 5.64 -1.23 -14.32
N ILE A 201 4.58 -1.97 -14.57
CA ILE A 201 4.49 -2.97 -15.64
C ILE A 201 3.49 -2.46 -16.67
N PHE A 202 3.86 -2.53 -17.93
CA PHE A 202 2.98 -2.24 -19.05
C PHE A 202 2.84 -3.49 -19.90
N GLU A 203 1.63 -4.05 -19.95
CA GLU A 203 1.32 -5.17 -20.85
C GLU A 203 1.06 -4.61 -22.26
N THR A 204 1.77 -5.16 -23.24
CA THR A 204 1.67 -4.74 -24.63
C THR A 204 1.63 -5.92 -25.58
N LYS A 205 1.06 -5.72 -26.76
CA LYS A 205 1.12 -6.68 -27.87
C LYS A 205 2.28 -6.32 -28.80
N GLU A 206 2.73 -7.27 -29.60
CA GLU A 206 3.86 -7.06 -30.52
C GLU A 206 3.66 -5.79 -31.36
N GLY A 207 4.63 -4.88 -31.32
CA GLY A 207 4.66 -3.65 -32.12
C GLY A 207 4.23 -2.36 -31.42
N THR A 208 3.68 -2.40 -30.20
CA THR A 208 3.33 -1.18 -29.44
C THR A 208 4.28 -0.92 -28.27
N ALA A 209 5.32 -0.11 -28.50
CA ALA A 209 6.20 0.36 -27.42
C ALA A 209 5.56 1.53 -26.65
N PHE A 210 5.62 1.49 -25.32
CA PHE A 210 5.15 2.56 -24.43
C PHE A 210 6.01 3.83 -24.56
N VAL A 211 7.34 3.64 -24.58
CA VAL A 211 8.36 4.68 -24.79
C VAL A 211 9.51 4.05 -25.58
N LYS A 212 10.18 4.81 -26.47
CA LYS A 212 11.40 4.32 -27.13
C LYS A 212 12.50 4.11 -26.10
N ARG A 213 13.16 2.95 -26.12
CA ARG A 213 14.31 2.66 -25.24
C ARG A 213 15.40 3.72 -25.43
N GLY A 214 15.65 4.50 -24.39
CA GLY A 214 16.66 5.56 -24.34
C GLY A 214 17.78 5.25 -23.33
N ILE A 215 18.75 6.16 -23.24
CA ILE A 215 19.81 6.11 -22.23
C ILE A 215 19.19 6.48 -20.87
N ILE A 216 19.26 5.58 -19.89
CA ILE A 216 18.71 5.80 -18.55
C ILE A 216 19.56 6.87 -17.83
N PRO A 217 18.99 8.03 -17.45
CA PRO A 217 19.72 9.08 -16.75
C PRO A 217 20.13 8.63 -15.33
N VAL A 218 21.27 9.15 -14.86
CA VAL A 218 21.93 8.79 -13.58
C VAL A 218 21.01 8.93 -12.35
N ASN A 219 19.95 9.75 -12.39
CA ASN A 219 18.99 9.88 -11.28
C ASN A 219 18.17 8.60 -11.01
N ASN A 220 18.17 7.62 -11.92
CA ASN A 220 17.51 6.32 -11.74
C ASN A 220 18.48 5.22 -11.24
N LEU A 221 19.71 5.58 -10.84
CA LEU A 221 20.70 4.64 -10.31
C LEU A 221 20.19 3.91 -9.06
N ASP A 222 19.41 4.56 -8.19
CA ASP A 222 18.87 3.94 -6.96
C ASP A 222 17.96 2.74 -7.25
N ILE A 223 17.25 2.75 -8.38
CA ILE A 223 16.37 1.65 -8.78
C ILE A 223 17.20 0.50 -9.34
N LEU A 224 18.20 0.80 -10.17
CA LEU A 224 19.16 -0.20 -10.66
C LEU A 224 19.99 -0.78 -9.52
N ALA A 225 20.37 0.03 -8.53
CA ALA A 225 21.05 -0.40 -7.32
C ALA A 225 20.12 -1.21 -6.40
N TYR A 226 18.84 -0.87 -6.27
CA TYR A 226 17.86 -1.67 -5.53
C TYR A 226 17.63 -3.04 -6.19
N MET A 227 17.52 -3.06 -7.53
CA MET A 227 17.51 -4.31 -8.28
C MET A 227 18.83 -5.05 -8.05
N ASN A 228 19.98 -4.49 -8.40
CA ASN A 228 21.25 -5.22 -8.25
C ASN A 228 21.53 -5.66 -6.79
N SER A 229 21.19 -4.87 -5.77
CA SER A 229 21.44 -5.21 -4.36
C SER A 229 20.51 -6.30 -3.81
N LYS A 230 19.21 -6.23 -4.07
CA LYS A 230 18.28 -7.27 -3.60
C LYS A 230 18.51 -8.59 -4.33
N PHE A 231 18.94 -8.51 -5.58
CA PHE A 231 19.23 -9.65 -6.43
C PHE A 231 20.56 -10.33 -6.06
N VAL A 232 21.64 -9.56 -5.88
CA VAL A 232 22.92 -10.07 -5.36
C VAL A 232 22.73 -10.71 -3.98
N TYR A 233 21.85 -10.14 -3.14
CA TYR A 233 21.58 -10.71 -1.83
C TYR A 233 20.85 -12.06 -1.91
N VAL A 234 19.81 -12.17 -2.73
CA VAL A 234 19.06 -13.43 -2.91
C VAL A 234 19.93 -14.50 -3.57
N GLU A 235 20.68 -14.15 -4.62
CA GLU A 235 21.59 -15.08 -5.29
C GLU A 235 22.69 -15.57 -4.33
N LYS A 236 23.33 -14.66 -3.59
CA LYS A 236 24.36 -15.02 -2.61
C LYS A 236 23.81 -15.94 -1.52
N HIS A 237 22.60 -15.68 -1.02
CA HIS A 237 21.95 -16.52 -0.03
C HIS A 237 21.62 -17.92 -0.60
N ILE A 238 21.04 -18.00 -1.81
CA ILE A 238 20.74 -19.29 -2.47
C ILE A 238 22.02 -20.08 -2.71
N ARG A 239 23.09 -19.41 -3.18
CA ARG A 239 24.40 -20.04 -3.42
C ARG A 239 25.00 -20.58 -2.13
N GLN A 240 24.93 -19.82 -1.03
CA GLN A 240 25.38 -20.27 0.28
C GLN A 240 24.58 -21.47 0.79
N GLN A 241 23.25 -21.47 0.62
CA GLN A 241 22.41 -22.59 1.00
C GLN A 241 22.69 -23.84 0.16
N MET A 242 22.92 -23.68 -1.14
CA MET A 242 23.23 -24.79 -2.04
C MET A 242 24.60 -25.41 -1.72
N ILE A 243 25.61 -24.58 -1.44
CA ILE A 243 26.93 -25.02 -1.00
C ILE A 243 26.83 -25.74 0.36
N SER A 244 26.09 -25.18 1.32
CA SER A 244 25.88 -25.82 2.62
C SER A 244 25.16 -27.17 2.48
N LEU A 245 24.15 -27.27 1.62
CA LEU A 245 23.45 -28.51 1.35
C LEU A 245 24.37 -29.55 0.71
N TYR A 246 25.20 -29.15 -0.26
CA TYR A 246 26.19 -30.02 -0.89
C TYR A 246 27.14 -30.63 0.14
N TYR A 247 27.70 -29.81 1.04
CA TYR A 247 28.59 -30.31 2.09
C TYR A 247 27.86 -31.23 3.07
N ASN A 248 26.63 -30.90 3.48
CA ASN A 248 25.82 -31.77 4.35
C ASN A 248 25.54 -33.13 3.72
N VAL A 249 25.14 -33.17 2.44
CA VAL A 249 24.89 -34.43 1.72
C VAL A 249 26.17 -35.26 1.58
N MET A 250 27.31 -34.61 1.28
CA MET A 250 28.59 -35.31 1.21
C MET A 250 29.03 -35.88 2.56
N GLN A 251 28.82 -35.13 3.64
CA GLN A 251 29.11 -35.60 4.98
C GLN A 251 28.21 -36.79 5.36
N GLN A 252 26.90 -36.70 5.10
CA GLN A 252 25.96 -37.80 5.33
C GLN A 252 26.33 -39.05 4.53
N LYS A 253 26.75 -38.89 3.26
CA LYS A 253 27.23 -40.00 2.44
C LYS A 253 28.47 -40.66 3.06
N CYS A 254 29.43 -39.85 3.52
CA CYS A 254 30.64 -40.35 4.17
C CYS A 254 30.33 -41.09 5.49
N GLU A 255 29.43 -40.55 6.31
CA GLU A 255 28.98 -41.18 7.55
C GLU A 255 28.26 -42.50 7.29
N LEU A 256 27.40 -42.56 6.27
CA LEU A 256 26.73 -43.78 5.82
C LEU A 256 27.72 -44.82 5.30
N GLU A 257 28.67 -44.42 4.44
CA GLU A 257 29.72 -45.34 3.95
C GLU A 257 30.56 -45.89 5.10
N ARG A 258 30.90 -45.04 6.09
CA ARG A 258 31.59 -45.49 7.30
C ARG A 258 30.76 -46.49 8.10
N GLN A 259 29.47 -46.25 8.28
CA GLN A 259 28.57 -47.19 8.96
C GLN A 259 28.45 -48.50 8.21
N VAL A 260 28.29 -48.47 6.89
CA VAL A 260 28.23 -49.67 6.03
C VAL A 260 29.52 -50.47 6.14
N ILE A 261 30.68 -49.82 6.06
CA ILE A 261 31.98 -50.50 6.22
C ILE A 261 32.11 -51.08 7.63
N THR A 262 31.71 -50.34 8.67
CA THR A 262 31.78 -50.83 10.07
C THR A 262 30.89 -52.05 10.27
N ASN A 263 29.67 -52.03 9.73
CA ASN A 263 28.75 -53.16 9.77
C ASN A 263 29.24 -54.33 8.91
N ALA A 264 29.91 -54.08 7.78
CA ALA A 264 30.52 -55.15 6.99
C ALA A 264 31.69 -55.79 7.75
N LEU A 265 32.53 -54.99 8.39
CA LEU A 265 33.68 -55.46 9.18
C LEU A 265 33.26 -56.38 10.34
N SER A 266 32.07 -56.22 10.93
CA SER A 266 31.59 -57.14 11.98
C SER A 266 31.31 -58.56 11.48
N PHE A 267 31.05 -58.75 10.18
CA PHE A 267 30.85 -60.08 9.58
C PHE A 267 32.12 -60.65 8.93
N ALA A 268 33.19 -59.86 8.81
CA ALA A 268 34.38 -60.22 8.05
C ALA A 268 35.12 -61.45 8.62
N THR A 269 34.98 -61.73 9.93
CA THR A 269 35.55 -62.93 10.58
C THR A 269 34.64 -64.15 10.54
N LEU A 270 33.32 -63.96 10.40
CA LEU A 270 32.33 -65.03 10.43
C LEU A 270 32.01 -65.57 9.03
N GLN A 271 31.92 -64.68 8.04
CA GLN A 271 31.59 -65.00 6.64
C GLN A 271 32.44 -64.11 5.70
N PRO A 272 33.71 -64.48 5.47
CA PRO A 272 34.64 -63.65 4.73
C PRO A 272 34.26 -63.47 3.25
N ASP A 273 33.72 -64.50 2.59
CA ASP A 273 33.32 -64.42 1.18
C ASP A 273 32.13 -63.47 0.96
N GLU A 274 31.18 -63.48 1.88
CA GLU A 274 30.04 -62.55 1.85
C GLU A 274 30.49 -61.11 2.12
N PHE A 275 31.48 -60.92 2.98
CA PHE A 275 32.12 -59.63 3.19
C PHE A 275 32.82 -59.12 1.91
N ALA A 276 33.59 -59.96 1.22
CA ALA A 276 34.26 -59.61 -0.04
C ALA A 276 33.25 -59.19 -1.12
N TYR A 277 32.16 -59.95 -1.25
CA TYR A 277 31.07 -59.64 -2.18
C TYR A 277 30.41 -58.28 -1.88
N ARG A 278 30.10 -58.00 -0.61
CA ARG A 278 29.45 -56.75 -0.19
C ARG A 278 30.35 -55.52 -0.33
N LEU A 279 31.66 -55.66 -0.07
CA LEU A 279 32.61 -54.55 -0.17
C LEU A 279 32.97 -54.22 -1.62
N MET A 280 33.22 -55.26 -2.44
CA MET A 280 33.66 -55.08 -3.84
C MET A 280 32.50 -54.83 -4.81
N LYS A 281 31.25 -54.95 -4.34
CA LYS A 281 30.02 -54.72 -5.12
C LYS A 281 29.95 -55.59 -6.39
N GLY A 282 30.47 -56.82 -6.33
CA GLY A 282 30.47 -57.77 -7.45
C GLY A 282 30.99 -59.15 -7.08
N PRO A 283 30.63 -60.21 -7.85
CA PRO A 283 31.14 -61.56 -7.65
C PRO A 283 32.58 -61.72 -8.16
N GLY A 284 33.30 -62.73 -7.66
CA GLY A 284 34.65 -63.07 -8.11
C GLY A 284 35.79 -62.72 -7.15
N TYR A 285 35.47 -62.18 -5.96
CA TYR A 285 36.42 -61.85 -4.91
C TYR A 285 36.26 -62.78 -3.72
N MET A 286 37.36 -63.20 -3.11
CA MET A 286 37.38 -64.08 -1.93
C MET A 286 38.12 -63.38 -0.79
N ALA A 287 37.65 -63.47 0.45
CA ALA A 287 38.41 -62.96 1.59
C ALA A 287 39.00 -64.09 2.41
N VAL A 288 40.24 -63.89 2.89
CA VAL A 288 40.97 -64.84 3.73
C VAL A 288 41.47 -64.13 4.97
N THR A 289 41.17 -64.71 6.14
CA THR A 289 41.64 -64.22 7.44
C THR A 289 42.93 -64.94 7.84
N THR A 290 44.08 -64.35 7.54
CA THR A 290 45.42 -64.83 7.97
C THR A 290 46.11 -63.76 8.80
N GLY A 291 45.69 -63.60 10.07
CA GLY A 291 46.16 -62.57 10.99
C GLY A 291 45.65 -61.16 10.68
N LYS A 292 45.72 -60.73 9.41
CA LYS A 292 44.98 -59.59 8.85
C LYS A 292 44.05 -60.08 7.74
N LEU A 293 42.93 -59.40 7.55
CA LEU A 293 41.98 -59.70 6.50
C LEU A 293 42.58 -59.32 5.13
N ARG A 294 42.54 -60.23 4.16
CA ARG A 294 42.97 -59.99 2.78
C ARG A 294 41.86 -60.39 1.82
N ILE A 295 41.61 -59.56 0.81
CA ILE A 295 40.71 -59.88 -0.30
C ILE A 295 41.59 -60.23 -1.51
N LEU A 296 41.28 -61.36 -2.15
CA LEU A 296 41.90 -61.89 -3.35
C LEU A 296 40.96 -61.72 -4.54
#